data_AF-A0A256B9S9-F1
#
_entry.id   AF-A0A256B9S9-F1
#
_cell.length_a   1.000
_cell.length_b   1.000
_cell.length_c   1.000
_cell.angle_alpha   90.00
_cell.angle_beta   90.00
_cell.angle_gamma   90.00
#
_symmetry.space_group_name_H-M   'P 1'
#
loop_
_entity.id
_entity.type
_entity.pdbx_description
1 polymer ?
#
loop_
_entity_poly.entity_id
_entity_poly.type
_entity_poly.pdbx_seq_one_letter_code
_entity_poly.pdbx_strand_id
1 'polypeptide(L)' 'MTKKILILAANPLETARLRLDKEVEEIRMTLQLSPNRDRFVIESRGAVRPQDLQQHLYNFLSSLDC' A
#
# COMPACT_ATOMS: atom_id res chain seq x y z
N MET A 1 -18.02 8.20 -2.72
CA MET A 1 -16.76 8.57 -2.02
C MET A 1 -15.89 7.34 -1.90
N THR A 2 -14.84 7.30 -2.69
CA THR A 2 -13.87 6.19 -2.77
C THR A 2 -12.74 6.46 -1.77
N LYS A 3 -12.40 5.48 -0.93
CA LYS A 3 -11.31 5.56 0.05
C LYS A 3 -10.03 5.02 -0.57
N LYS A 4 -9.00 5.85 -0.62
CA LYS A 4 -7.66 5.43 -1.05
C LYS A 4 -6.84 5.00 0.17
N ILE A 5 -6.17 3.86 0.07
CA ILE A 5 -5.35 3.25 1.13
C ILE A 5 -3.95 3.03 0.56
N LEU A 6 -2.93 3.62 1.19
CA LEU A 6 -1.51 3.40 0.86
C LEU A 6 -0.88 2.51 1.93
N ILE A 7 -0.35 1.36 1.51
CA ILE A 7 0.37 0.43 2.40
C ILE A 7 1.87 0.50 2.07
N LEU A 8 2.67 0.89 3.06
CA LEU A 8 4.13 1.00 2.95
C LEU A 8 4.77 -0.07 3.83
N ALA A 9 5.46 -1.02 3.20
CA ALA A 9 6.18 -2.07 3.90
C ALA A 9 7.69 -1.79 3.82
N ALA A 10 8.32 -1.57 4.97
CA ALA A 10 9.76 -1.53 5.09
C ALA A 10 10.28 -2.97 5.22
N ASN A 11 11.21 -3.36 4.36
CA ASN A 11 11.94 -4.64 4.48
C ASN A 11 13.44 -4.33 4.57
N PRO A 12 13.96 -3.97 5.76
CA PRO A 12 15.37 -3.70 5.94
C PRO A 12 16.19 -4.97 5.63
N LEU A 13 17.27 -4.81 4.87
CA LEU A 13 18.09 -5.93 4.37
C LEU A 13 18.67 -6.83 5.47
N GLU A 14 18.83 -6.30 6.69
CA GLU A 14 19.40 -7.02 7.84
C GLU A 14 18.36 -7.65 8.78
N THR A 15 17.08 -7.64 8.38
CA THR A 15 16.01 -8.27 9.16
C THR A 15 15.61 -9.62 8.57
N ALA A 16 15.14 -10.54 9.42
CA ALA A 16 14.53 -11.78 8.95
C ALA A 16 13.41 -11.43 7.96
N ARG A 17 13.44 -12.01 6.76
CA ARG A 17 12.46 -11.72 5.70
C ARG A 17 11.04 -11.93 6.22
N LEU A 18 10.35 -10.84 6.51
CA LEU A 18 8.93 -10.86 6.81
C LEU A 18 8.17 -11.09 5.50
N ARG A 19 7.13 -11.92 5.53
CA ARG A 19 6.26 -12.19 4.37
C ARG A 19 5.23 -11.08 4.19
N LEU A 20 5.61 -9.82 4.39
CA LEU A 20 4.72 -8.65 4.32
C LEU A 20 4.05 -8.58 2.95
N ASP A 21 4.76 -8.96 1.88
CA ASP A 21 4.21 -9.02 0.53
C ASP A 21 2.99 -9.96 0.44
N LYS A 22 2.99 -11.07 1.20
CA LYS A 22 1.89 -12.03 1.24
C LYS A 22 0.69 -11.49 2.01
N GLU A 23 0.93 -10.80 3.13
CA GLU A 23 -0.15 -10.18 3.91
C GLU A 23 -0.82 -9.06 3.12
N VAL A 24 -0.03 -8.23 2.42
CA VAL A 24 -0.54 -7.18 1.52
C VAL A 24 -1.38 -7.77 0.39
N GLU A 25 -0.92 -8.88 -0.19
CA GLU A 25 -1.66 -9.57 -1.25
C GLU A 25 -2.98 -10.17 -0.75
N GLU A 26 -3.00 -10.75 0.45
CA GLU A 26 -4.23 -11.26 1.09
C GLU A 26 -5.24 -10.14 1.40
N ILE A 27 -4.76 -8.97 1.85
CA ILE A 27 -5.61 -7.78 2.05
C ILE A 27 -6.21 -7.32 0.73
N ARG A 28 -5.40 -7.26 -0.34
CA ARG A 28 -5.85 -6.85 -1.68
C ARG A 28 -6.91 -7.80 -2.22
N MET A 29 -6.68 -9.11 -2.14
CA MET A 29 -7.64 -10.11 -2.59
C MET A 29 -8.97 -10.00 -1.83
N THR A 30 -8.90 -9.89 -0.50
CA THR A 30 -10.10 -9.80 0.34
C THR A 30 -10.94 -8.56 0.02
N LEU A 31 -10.29 -7.41 -0.20
CA LEU A 31 -10.99 -6.17 -0.54
C LEU A 31 -11.58 -6.20 -1.96
N GLN A 32 -10.89 -6.84 -2.92
CA GLN A 32 -11.43 -7.06 -4.28
C GLN A 32 -12.67 -7.95 -4.29
N LEU A 33 -12.72 -8.97 -3.42
CA LEU A 33 -13.86 -9.87 -3.29
C LEU A 33 -15.02 -9.27 -2.47
N SER A 34 -14.80 -8.12 -1.83
CA SER A 34 -15.82 -7.51 -0.98
C SER A 34 -16.97 -6.89 -1.80
N PRO A 35 -18.21 -6.87 -1.27
CA PRO A 35 -19.36 -6.23 -1.94
C PRO A 35 -19.16 -4.74 -2.23
N ASN A 36 -18.21 -4.11 -1.55
CA ASN A 36 -17.90 -2.69 -1.62
C ASN A 36 -16.55 -2.42 -2.29
N ARG A 37 -16.02 -3.35 -3.09
CA ARG A 37 -14.69 -3.22 -3.74
C ARG A 37 -14.50 -1.89 -4.46
N ASP A 38 -15.56 -1.38 -5.10
CA ASP A 38 -15.55 -0.13 -5.86
C ASP A 38 -15.41 1.11 -4.97
N ARG A 39 -15.52 0.95 -3.64
CA ARG A 39 -15.31 2.01 -2.65
C ARG A 39 -13.86 2.11 -2.17
N PHE A 40 -12.97 1.21 -2.59
CA PHE A 40 -11.60 1.17 -2.12
C PHE A 40 -10.60 1.15 -3.29
N VAL A 41 -9.55 1.95 -3.17
CA VAL A 41 -8.38 1.89 -4.06
C VAL A 41 -7.18 1.63 -3.18
N ILE A 42 -6.45 0.56 -3.45
CA ILE A 42 -5.30 0.13 -2.64
C ILE A 42 -4.05 0.28 -3.49
N GLU A 43 -3.07 0.98 -2.96
CA GLU A 43 -1.71 0.99 -3.47
C GLU A 43 -0.78 0.39 -2.43
N SER A 44 0.06 -0.55 -2.86
CA SER A 44 1.13 -1.10 -2.03
C SER A 44 2.50 -0.79 -2.61
N ARG A 45 3.45 -0.50 -1.72
CA ARG A 45 4.87 -0.37 -2.03
C ARG A 45 5.67 -1.15 -1.00
N GLY A 46 6.45 -2.12 -1.47
CA GLY A 46 7.38 -2.90 -0.66
C GLY A 46 8.79 -2.33 -0.70
N ALA A 47 9.65 -2.79 0.21
CA ALA A 47 11.06 -2.40 0.31
C ALA A 47 11.30 -0.88 0.34
N VAL A 48 10.35 -0.13 0.90
CA VAL A 48 10.42 1.32 1.00
C VAL A 48 11.55 1.70 1.95
N ARG A 49 12.55 2.45 1.46
CA ARG A 49 13.57 3.03 2.34
C ARG A 49 12.97 4.26 3.02
N PRO A 50 13.50 4.68 4.18
CA PRO A 50 13.05 5.92 4.84
C PRO A 50 13.06 7.14 3.92
N GLN A 51 14.00 7.18 2.97
CA GLN A 51 14.15 8.24 1.96
C GLN A 51 13.02 8.25 0.92
N ASP A 52 12.45 7.09 0.60
CA ASP A 52 11.39 6.93 -0.41
C ASP A 52 10.00 7.30 0.15
N LEU A 53 9.87 7.36 1.49
CA LEU A 53 8.62 7.64 2.19
C LEU A 53 7.98 8.96 1.74
N GLN A 54 8.78 10.03 1.70
CA GLN A 54 8.30 11.37 1.32
C GLN A 54 7.78 11.39 -0.12
N GLN A 55 8.51 10.74 -1.04
CA GLN A 55 8.11 10.67 -2.44
C GLN A 55 6.82 9.87 -2.64
N HIS A 56 6.66 8.75 -1.92
CA HIS A 56 5.43 7.96 -1.98
C HIS A 56 4.22 8.69 -1.40
N LEU A 57 4.39 9.39 -0.29
CA LEU A 57 3.36 10.27 0.28
C LEU A 57 2.97 11.36 -0.72
N TYR A 58 3.94 12.04 -1.31
CA TYR A 58 3.68 13.10 -2.28
C TYR A 58 2.88 12.60 -3.49
N ASN A 59 3.31 11.50 -4.13
CA ASN A 59 2.62 10.92 -5.28
C ASN A 59 1.20 10.45 -4.94
N PHE A 60 1.00 9.92 -3.73
CA PHE A 60 -0.31 9.50 -3.27
C PHE A 60 -1.24 10.70 -3.07
N LEU A 61 -0.75 11.76 -2.42
CA LEU A 61 -1.51 12.99 -2.17
C LEU A 61 -1.81 13.75 -3.46
N SER A 62 -0.85 13.87 -4.39
CA SER A 62 -1.09 14.53 -5.69
C SER A 62 -2.14 13.80 -6.54
N SER A 63 -2.36 12.51 -6.30
CA SER A 63 -3.42 11.73 -6.96
C SER A 63 -4.83 12.01 -6.39
N LEU A 64 -4.92 12.72 -5.26
CA LEU A 64 -6.18 13.04 -4.56
C LEU A 64 -6.72 14.44 -4.93
N ASP A 65 -5.91 15.27 -5.60
CA ASP A 65 -6.24 16.67 -5.93
C ASP A 65 -6.94 16.86 -7.30
N CYS A 66 -7.67 15.85 -7.79
CA CYS A 66 -8.54 15.94 -8.97
C CYS A 66 -10.00 15.70 -8.62
#